data_AF-A0A414RJ61-F1
#
_entry.id   AF-A0A414RJ61-F1
#
_cell.length_a   1.000
_cell.length_b   1.000
_cell.length_c   1.000
_cell.angle_alpha   90.00
_cell.angle_beta   90.00
_cell.angle_gamma   90.00
#
_symmetry.space_group_name_H-M   'P 1'
#
loop_
_entity.id
_entity.type
_entity.pdbx_description
1 polymer ?
#
loop_
_entity_poly.entity_id
_entity_poly.type
_entity_poly.pdbx_seq_one_letter_code
_entity_poly.pdbx_strand_id
1 'polypeptide(L)'
;MDEATESKRKSILDKLLKVITTVIIPILDIVLGGYLIERVNIVSGNQIQQYSQINEKITQYETDITQRIDKIESTIINGDTNTVANTITNNNAAIVNESMSEESLLLAAQNAYGAQNYQQLAEIYSIQKIYNNKLVQNNMGYMYANGLYYPVNIEQADFYYDKAIANGDIKAYENKLALHFRTKQDDRVELIKQGYEINDEKMLRFFVSHFEGYENCDLDVAKNLVMSFIVDVTDDGKEELLDEFYKWEYEQTIYVSNSPDNSDIVRFIKVDECNYGEETVYTYKEYCNECVGIEMLEEDFEMIQ
;
A
#
# COMPACT_ATOMS: atom_id res chain seq x y z
N MET A 1 20.71 -47.10 -50.35
CA MET A 1 21.68 -46.09 -49.88
C MET A 1 22.93 -46.87 -49.55
N ASP A 2 24.05 -46.60 -50.22
CA ASP A 2 25.25 -47.46 -50.17
C ASP A 2 25.94 -47.40 -48.79
N GLU A 3 26.40 -48.53 -48.25
CA GLU A 3 26.93 -48.68 -46.87
C GLU A 3 28.05 -47.68 -46.55
N ALA A 4 28.84 -47.32 -47.57
CA ALA A 4 29.90 -46.32 -47.45
C ALA A 4 29.37 -44.90 -47.12
N THR A 5 28.16 -44.58 -47.60
CA THR A 5 27.52 -43.27 -47.39
C THR A 5 26.96 -43.16 -45.96
N GLU A 6 26.40 -44.25 -45.46
CA GLU A 6 25.85 -44.33 -44.11
C GLU A 6 26.94 -44.34 -43.04
N SER A 7 28.04 -45.07 -43.28
CA SER A 7 29.24 -45.04 -42.43
C SER A 7 29.86 -43.64 -42.34
N LYS A 8 29.95 -42.92 -43.47
CA LYS A 8 30.48 -41.55 -43.50
C LYS A 8 29.56 -40.57 -42.76
N ARG A 9 28.24 -40.70 -42.90
CA ARG A 9 27.26 -39.89 -42.16
C ARG A 9 27.34 -40.14 -40.65
N LYS A 10 27.46 -41.41 -40.22
CA LYS A 10 27.63 -41.78 -38.81
C LYS A 10 28.94 -41.23 -38.23
N SER A 11 30.04 -41.30 -38.99
CA SER A 11 31.32 -40.70 -38.60
C SER A 11 31.26 -39.18 -38.43
N ILE A 12 30.51 -38.49 -39.29
CA ILE A 12 30.29 -37.04 -39.16
C ILE A 12 29.44 -36.72 -37.94
N LEU A 13 28.36 -37.47 -37.70
CA LEU A 13 27.50 -37.34 -36.53
C LEU A 13 28.28 -37.57 -35.22
N ASP A 14 29.12 -38.60 -35.16
CA ASP A 14 29.94 -38.87 -33.96
C ASP A 14 30.96 -37.75 -33.71
N LYS A 15 31.55 -37.17 -34.76
CA LYS A 15 32.45 -36.01 -34.62
C LYS A 15 31.70 -34.78 -34.13
N LEU A 16 30.52 -34.52 -34.66
CA LEU A 16 29.66 -33.40 -34.20
C LEU A 16 29.22 -33.59 -32.76
N LEU A 17 28.78 -34.80 -32.40
CA LEU A 17 28.38 -35.14 -31.03
C LEU A 17 29.54 -34.98 -30.04
N LYS A 18 30.75 -35.36 -30.47
CA LYS A 18 31.96 -35.17 -29.67
C LYS A 18 32.28 -33.69 -29.49
N VAL A 19 32.17 -32.86 -30.52
CA VAL A 19 32.35 -31.40 -30.41
C VAL A 19 31.31 -30.77 -29.49
N ILE A 20 30.03 -31.16 -29.62
CA ILE A 20 28.96 -30.65 -28.75
C ILE A 20 29.24 -30.99 -27.28
N THR A 21 29.57 -32.25 -26.98
CA THR A 21 29.76 -32.71 -25.61
C THR A 21 31.08 -32.27 -24.99
N THR A 22 32.16 -32.14 -25.76
CA THR A 22 33.50 -31.79 -25.22
C THR A 22 33.84 -30.31 -25.30
N VAL A 23 33.13 -29.52 -26.12
CA VAL A 23 33.43 -28.10 -26.31
C VAL A 23 32.23 -27.23 -25.99
N ILE A 24 31.07 -27.49 -26.60
CA ILE A 24 29.92 -26.58 -26.51
C ILE A 24 29.26 -26.63 -25.13
N ILE A 25 28.97 -27.83 -24.60
CA ILE A 25 28.35 -27.97 -23.28
C ILE A 25 29.23 -27.35 -22.16
N PRO A 26 30.54 -27.63 -22.08
CA PRO A 26 31.40 -27.01 -21.06
C PRO A 26 31.45 -25.48 -21.14
N ILE A 27 31.43 -24.89 -22.35
CA ILE A 27 31.38 -23.43 -22.52
C ILE A 27 30.05 -22.88 -22.03
N LEU A 28 28.93 -23.53 -22.37
CA LEU A 28 27.61 -23.14 -21.86
C LEU A 28 27.56 -23.21 -20.33
N ASP A 29 28.10 -24.27 -19.72
CA ASP A 29 28.13 -24.42 -18.26
C ASP A 29 28.96 -23.31 -17.58
N ILE A 30 30.09 -22.91 -18.18
CA ILE A 30 30.91 -21.78 -17.67
C ILE A 30 30.15 -20.46 -17.77
N VAL A 31 29.48 -20.21 -18.90
CA VAL A 31 28.72 -18.96 -19.11
C VAL A 31 27.53 -18.87 -18.17
N LEU A 32 26.76 -19.95 -18.04
CA LEU A 32 25.63 -20.06 -17.11
C LEU A 32 26.11 -19.93 -15.65
N GLY A 33 27.19 -20.62 -15.29
CA GLY A 33 27.80 -20.51 -13.96
C GLY A 33 28.24 -19.09 -13.64
N GLY A 34 28.93 -18.42 -14.55
CA GLY A 34 29.36 -17.02 -14.39
C GLY A 34 28.17 -16.06 -14.23
N TYR A 35 27.15 -16.20 -15.08
CA TYR A 35 25.94 -15.38 -15.01
C TYR A 35 25.17 -15.57 -13.70
N LEU A 36 25.05 -16.81 -13.21
CA LEU A 36 24.42 -17.11 -11.92
C LEU A 36 25.22 -16.54 -10.75
N ILE A 37 26.55 -16.66 -10.77
CA ILE A 37 27.43 -16.10 -9.72
C ILE A 37 27.30 -14.57 -9.66
N GLU A 38 27.30 -13.89 -10.81
CA GLU A 38 27.13 -12.43 -10.87
C GLU A 38 25.78 -11.99 -10.31
N ARG A 39 24.68 -12.66 -10.69
CA ARG A 39 23.33 -12.39 -10.16
C ARG A 39 23.26 -12.62 -8.64
N VAL A 40 23.82 -13.71 -8.13
CA VAL A 40 23.87 -14.02 -6.69
C VAL A 40 24.68 -12.96 -5.94
N ASN A 41 25.81 -12.50 -6.50
CA ASN A 41 26.62 -11.44 -5.90
C ASN A 41 25.90 -10.08 -5.87
N ILE A 42 25.15 -9.72 -6.93
CA ILE A 42 24.35 -8.50 -6.96
C ILE A 42 23.21 -8.56 -5.93
N VAL A 43 22.46 -9.67 -5.88
CA VAL A 43 21.36 -9.84 -4.92
C VAL A 43 21.86 -9.82 -3.48
N SER A 44 22.94 -10.57 -3.18
CA SER A 44 23.54 -10.58 -1.84
C SER A 44 24.14 -9.22 -1.47
N GLY A 45 24.78 -8.51 -2.41
CA GLY A 45 25.26 -7.15 -2.20
C GLY A 45 24.14 -6.17 -1.86
N ASN A 46 23.04 -6.20 -2.61
CA ASN A 46 21.86 -5.37 -2.34
C ASN A 46 21.23 -5.70 -0.97
N GLN A 47 21.13 -6.99 -0.63
CA GLN A 47 20.64 -7.41 0.69
C GLN A 47 21.56 -6.91 1.82
N ILE A 48 22.88 -7.04 1.68
CA ILE A 48 23.85 -6.53 2.66
C ILE A 48 23.71 -5.01 2.83
N GLN A 49 23.51 -4.27 1.74
CA GLN A 49 23.31 -2.82 1.79
C GLN A 49 22.02 -2.45 2.53
N GLN A 50 20.90 -3.15 2.26
CA GLN A 50 19.65 -2.97 3.00
C GLN A 50 19.81 -3.26 4.49
N TYR A 51 20.48 -4.36 4.86
CA TYR A 51 20.79 -4.68 6.26
C TYR A 51 21.65 -3.61 6.93
N SER A 52 22.63 -3.05 6.21
CA SER A 52 23.46 -1.96 6.73
C SER A 52 22.66 -0.69 7.00
N GLN A 53 21.75 -0.31 6.10
CA GLN A 53 20.87 0.85 6.26
C GLN A 53 19.89 0.67 7.43
N ILE A 54 19.35 -0.54 7.60
CA ILE A 54 18.50 -0.87 8.76
C ILE A 54 19.29 -0.72 10.07
N ASN A 55 20.51 -1.25 10.13
CA ASN A 55 21.34 -1.14 11.34
C ASN A 55 21.70 0.30 11.68
N GLU A 56 21.99 1.13 10.67
CA GLU A 56 22.28 2.56 10.87
C GLU A 56 21.06 3.31 11.43
N LYS A 57 19.85 3.03 10.91
CA LYS A 57 18.60 3.56 11.46
C LYS A 57 18.34 3.10 12.90
N ILE A 58 18.62 1.84 13.21
CA ILE A 58 18.51 1.31 14.58
C ILE A 58 19.45 2.07 15.53
N THR A 59 20.71 2.24 15.15
CA THR A 59 21.68 3.00 15.96
C THR A 59 21.28 4.47 16.14
N GLN A 60 20.67 5.08 15.12
CA GLN A 60 20.13 6.44 15.20
C GLN A 60 18.97 6.51 16.21
N TYR A 61 18.02 5.57 16.15
CA TYR A 61 16.92 5.50 17.12
C TYR A 61 17.42 5.26 18.55
N GLU A 62 18.40 4.37 18.76
CA GLU A 62 19.00 4.15 20.08
C GLU A 62 19.65 5.44 20.62
N THR A 63 20.29 6.22 19.76
CA THR A 63 20.92 7.50 20.12
C THR A 63 19.87 8.55 20.51
N ASP A 64 18.81 8.73 19.70
CA ASP A 64 17.71 9.67 20.00
C ASP A 64 17.00 9.32 21.32
N ILE A 65 16.70 8.04 21.52
CA ILE A 65 16.07 7.54 22.75
C ILE A 65 16.96 7.87 23.95
N THR A 66 18.27 7.61 23.85
CA THR A 66 19.22 7.90 24.94
C THR A 66 19.27 9.40 25.25
N GLN A 67 19.36 10.25 24.22
CA GLN A 67 19.35 11.71 24.40
C GLN A 67 18.06 12.22 25.04
N ARG A 68 16.91 11.64 24.65
CA ARG A 68 15.61 11.96 25.25
C ARG A 68 15.52 11.53 26.71
N ILE A 69 16.06 10.35 27.06
CA ILE A 69 16.18 9.88 28.44
C ILE A 69 17.05 10.84 29.25
N ASP A 70 18.25 11.19 28.77
CA ASP A 70 19.15 12.13 29.46
C ASP A 70 18.49 13.50 29.67
N LYS A 71 17.73 13.97 28.67
CA LYS A 71 16.95 15.22 28.77
C LYS A 71 15.85 15.11 29.82
N ILE A 72 15.14 13.99 29.90
CA ILE A 72 14.12 13.75 30.92
C ILE A 72 14.77 13.67 32.31
N GLU A 73 15.86 12.92 32.47
CA GLU A 73 16.59 12.79 33.73
C GLU A 73 17.11 14.15 34.21
N SER A 74 17.73 14.94 33.33
CA SER A 74 18.19 16.29 33.67
C SER A 74 17.04 17.25 34.04
N THR A 75 15.87 17.09 33.42
CA THR A 75 14.66 17.87 33.76
C THR A 75 14.09 17.47 35.13
N ILE A 76 14.11 16.18 35.45
CA ILE A 76 13.69 15.64 36.76
C ILE A 76 14.63 16.10 37.88
N ILE A 77 15.95 16.09 37.62
CA ILE A 77 16.98 16.46 38.61
C ILE A 77 16.98 17.97 38.91
N ASN A 78 16.66 18.82 37.93
CA ASN A 78 16.73 20.29 38.07
C ASN A 78 15.49 20.96 38.68
N GLY A 79 14.41 20.21 38.96
CA GLY A 79 13.37 20.59 39.92
C GLY A 79 12.54 21.83 39.60
N ASP A 80 11.33 21.60 39.08
CA ASP A 80 10.16 22.27 39.63
C ASP A 80 9.03 21.23 39.74
N THR A 81 8.76 20.79 40.96
CA THR A 81 7.71 19.81 41.24
C THR A 81 6.33 20.30 40.78
N ASN A 82 6.16 21.61 40.56
CA ASN A 82 4.96 22.21 39.98
C ASN A 82 4.88 22.08 38.45
N THR A 83 6.00 22.07 37.73
CA THR A 83 6.02 21.80 36.29
C THR A 83 5.78 20.33 36.01
N VAL A 84 6.36 19.43 36.83
CA VAL A 84 6.07 17.99 36.76
C VAL A 84 4.61 17.72 37.12
N ALA A 85 4.06 18.35 38.15
CA ALA A 85 2.64 18.24 38.48
C ALA A 85 1.74 18.85 37.39
N ASN A 86 2.11 19.96 36.75
CA ASN A 86 1.35 20.53 35.63
C ASN A 86 1.50 19.72 34.34
N THR A 87 2.64 19.09 34.08
CA THR A 87 2.80 18.15 32.96
C THR A 87 2.01 16.88 33.23
N ILE A 88 2.00 16.34 34.46
CA ILE A 88 1.16 15.19 34.83
C ILE A 88 -0.34 15.56 34.83
N THR A 89 -0.71 16.78 35.24
CA THR A 89 -2.11 17.24 35.32
C THR A 89 -2.64 17.71 33.96
N ASN A 90 -1.80 18.25 33.07
CA ASN A 90 -2.18 18.56 31.67
C ASN A 90 -2.07 17.33 30.76
N ASN A 91 -1.29 16.31 31.14
CA ASN A 91 -1.30 14.98 30.53
C ASN A 91 -2.36 14.05 31.16
N ASN A 92 -3.30 14.59 31.95
CA ASN A 92 -4.56 13.90 32.26
C ASN A 92 -5.59 14.02 31.13
N ALA A 93 -5.17 14.30 29.89
CA ALA A 93 -5.81 13.65 28.75
C ALA A 93 -5.57 12.14 28.97
N ALA A 94 -6.59 11.42 29.45
CA ALA A 94 -6.51 10.04 29.93
C ALA A 94 -5.41 9.23 29.22
N ILE A 95 -4.39 8.77 29.97
CA ILE A 95 -3.22 8.09 29.41
C ILE A 95 -3.70 6.93 28.53
N VAL A 96 -3.62 7.10 27.21
CA VAL A 96 -4.00 6.06 26.25
C VAL A 96 -2.87 5.06 26.16
N ASN A 97 -3.06 3.87 26.72
CA ASN A 97 -2.03 2.85 26.77
C ASN A 97 -2.62 1.43 26.78
N GLU A 98 -1.74 0.43 26.75
CA GLU A 98 -2.08 -1.00 26.73
C GLU A 98 -2.99 -1.48 27.87
N SER A 99 -3.14 -0.74 28.97
CA SER A 99 -4.03 -1.13 30.07
C SER A 99 -5.52 -0.90 29.77
N MET A 100 -5.85 -0.03 28.81
CA MET A 100 -7.24 0.27 28.43
C MET A 100 -7.93 -0.93 27.76
N SER A 101 -9.26 -0.95 27.81
CA SER A 101 -10.04 -1.90 27.00
C SER A 101 -9.87 -1.59 25.52
N GLU A 102 -10.04 -2.59 24.67
CA GLU A 102 -10.05 -2.41 23.21
C GLU A 102 -11.07 -1.34 22.79
N GLU A 103 -12.29 -1.39 23.29
CA GLU A 103 -13.33 -0.38 23.02
C GLU A 103 -12.87 1.05 23.36
N SER A 104 -12.23 1.25 24.52
CA SER A 104 -11.74 2.57 24.90
C SER A 104 -10.56 3.05 24.05
N LEU A 105 -9.72 2.12 23.57
CA LEU A 105 -8.64 2.44 22.62
C LEU A 105 -9.21 2.84 21.26
N LEU A 106 -10.22 2.13 20.75
CA LEU A 106 -10.88 2.47 19.49
C LEU A 106 -11.61 3.81 19.57
N LEU A 107 -12.29 4.10 20.68
CA LEU A 107 -12.92 5.41 20.91
C LEU A 107 -11.87 6.53 21.00
N ALA A 108 -10.74 6.28 21.65
CA ALA A 108 -9.64 7.24 21.71
C ALA A 108 -9.05 7.52 20.32
N ALA A 109 -8.89 6.48 19.48
CA ALA A 109 -8.47 6.62 18.10
C ALA A 109 -9.46 7.46 17.28
N GLN A 110 -10.76 7.18 17.39
CA GLN A 110 -11.81 7.95 16.72
C GLN A 110 -11.78 9.44 17.12
N ASN A 111 -11.58 9.73 18.41
CA ASN A 111 -11.43 11.10 18.89
C ASN A 111 -10.16 11.77 18.35
N ALA A 112 -9.04 11.03 18.26
CA ALA A 112 -7.80 11.54 17.68
C ALA A 112 -7.97 11.87 16.18
N TYR A 113 -8.67 11.01 15.43
CA TYR A 113 -9.03 11.27 14.03
C TYR A 113 -9.88 12.53 13.88
N GLY A 114 -10.96 12.66 14.67
CA GLY A 114 -11.84 13.84 14.63
C GLY A 114 -11.16 15.15 15.06
N ALA A 115 -10.11 15.06 15.87
CA ALA A 115 -9.25 16.18 16.25
C ALA A 115 -8.10 16.43 15.25
N GLN A 116 -8.03 15.67 14.14
CA GLN A 116 -6.93 15.69 13.16
C GLN A 116 -5.55 15.43 13.79
N ASN A 117 -5.50 14.76 14.94
CA ASN A 117 -4.27 14.38 15.61
C ASN A 117 -3.79 13.00 15.11
N TYR A 118 -3.33 12.95 13.86
CA TYR A 118 -2.96 11.70 13.20
C TYR A 118 -1.73 11.02 13.81
N GLN A 119 -0.83 11.78 14.45
CA GLN A 119 0.27 11.20 15.23
C GLN A 119 -0.27 10.38 16.41
N GLN A 120 -1.15 10.98 17.21
CA GLN A 120 -1.76 10.26 18.33
C GLN A 120 -2.57 9.05 17.85
N LEU A 121 -3.29 9.17 16.73
CA LEU A 121 -4.00 8.05 16.11
C LEU A 121 -3.04 6.89 15.78
N ALA A 122 -1.92 7.18 15.13
CA ALA A 122 -0.90 6.19 14.79
C ALA A 122 -0.29 5.53 16.04
N GLU A 123 -0.01 6.30 17.09
CA GLU A 123 0.46 5.80 18.37
C GLU A 123 -0.56 4.83 19.00
N ILE A 124 -1.86 5.17 18.96
CA ILE A 124 -2.92 4.30 19.47
C ILE A 124 -3.03 3.01 18.65
N TYR A 125 -3.00 3.08 17.32
CA TYR A 125 -3.06 1.91 16.44
C TYR A 125 -1.82 1.02 16.50
N SER A 126 -0.70 1.51 17.03
CA SER A 126 0.47 0.68 17.33
C SER A 126 0.31 -0.22 18.57
N ILE A 127 -0.76 -0.02 19.36
CA ILE A 127 -1.02 -0.81 20.57
C ILE A 127 -1.40 -2.24 20.20
N GLN A 128 -0.59 -3.20 20.66
CA GLN A 128 -0.67 -4.62 20.29
C GLN A 128 -2.06 -5.23 20.51
N LYS A 129 -2.79 -4.76 21.54
CA LYS A 129 -4.14 -5.23 21.88
C LYS A 129 -5.15 -5.04 20.75
N ILE A 130 -5.03 -3.96 19.97
CA ILE A 130 -5.97 -3.62 18.89
C ILE A 130 -5.38 -3.75 17.50
N TYR A 131 -4.08 -4.05 17.39
CA TYR A 131 -3.37 -4.16 16.11
C TYR A 131 -4.00 -5.15 15.11
N ASN A 132 -4.62 -6.22 15.61
CA ASN A 132 -5.29 -7.24 14.78
C ASN A 132 -6.80 -6.99 14.60
N ASN A 133 -7.34 -5.88 15.13
CA ASN A 133 -8.73 -5.52 14.93
C ASN A 133 -8.95 -5.09 13.46
N LYS A 134 -9.98 -5.62 12.81
CA LYS A 134 -10.25 -5.37 11.39
C LYS A 134 -10.54 -3.89 11.06
N LEU A 135 -11.22 -3.18 11.95
CA LEU A 135 -11.47 -1.73 11.84
C LEU A 135 -10.15 -0.96 11.91
N VAL A 136 -9.25 -1.35 12.82
CA VAL A 136 -7.90 -0.74 12.91
C VAL A 136 -7.11 -1.01 11.64
N GLN A 137 -7.19 -2.22 11.07
CA GLN A 137 -6.53 -2.54 9.80
C GLN A 137 -7.12 -1.74 8.64
N ASN A 138 -8.45 -1.65 8.51
CA ASN A 138 -9.10 -0.80 7.50
C ASN A 138 -8.63 0.65 7.62
N ASN A 139 -8.66 1.21 8.83
CA ASN A 139 -8.27 2.60 9.06
C ASN A 139 -6.77 2.85 8.90
N MET A 140 -5.91 1.88 9.19
CA MET A 140 -4.48 1.96 8.84
C MET A 140 -4.30 2.01 7.33
N GLY A 141 -5.07 1.21 6.57
CA GLY A 141 -5.11 1.30 5.11
C GLY A 141 -5.51 2.70 4.64
N TYR A 142 -6.58 3.25 5.22
CA TYR A 142 -7.05 4.62 4.96
C TYR A 142 -5.99 5.69 5.25
N MET A 143 -5.25 5.56 6.37
CA MET A 143 -4.16 6.47 6.72
C MET A 143 -3.04 6.44 5.67
N TYR A 144 -2.62 5.27 5.19
CA TYR A 144 -1.62 5.17 4.14
C TYR A 144 -2.14 5.62 2.76
N ALA A 145 -3.42 5.37 2.45
CA ALA A 145 -4.04 5.75 1.20
C ALA A 145 -4.18 7.27 1.04
N ASN A 146 -4.40 7.99 2.14
CA ASN A 146 -4.62 9.44 2.18
C ASN A 146 -3.43 10.21 2.73
N GLY A 147 -2.39 9.51 3.18
CA GLY A 147 -1.22 10.12 3.79
C GLY A 147 -1.56 10.86 5.09
N LEU A 148 -2.21 10.19 6.03
CA LEU A 148 -2.52 10.74 7.34
C LEU A 148 -1.43 10.30 8.32
N TYR A 149 -0.59 11.24 8.77
CA TYR A 149 0.66 11.02 9.51
C TYR A 149 1.75 10.26 8.73
N TYR A 150 1.39 9.19 8.03
CA TYR A 150 2.26 8.47 7.12
C TYR A 150 2.30 9.13 5.73
N PRO A 151 3.39 8.99 4.96
CA PRO A 151 3.40 9.30 3.53
C PRO A 151 2.40 8.41 2.78
N VAL A 152 1.85 8.91 1.66
CA VAL A 152 1.00 8.09 0.79
C VAL A 152 1.77 6.86 0.31
N ASN A 153 1.19 5.68 0.53
CA ASN A 153 1.78 4.40 0.12
C ASN A 153 0.69 3.37 -0.20
N ILE A 154 0.50 3.12 -1.51
CA ILE A 154 -0.55 2.20 -2.02
C ILE A 154 -0.26 0.76 -1.57
N GLU A 155 0.99 0.30 -1.62
CA GLU A 155 1.35 -1.07 -1.21
C GLU A 155 1.06 -1.32 0.27
N GLN A 156 1.32 -0.33 1.14
CA GLN A 156 0.96 -0.43 2.56
C GLN A 156 -0.55 -0.35 2.75
N ALA A 157 -1.25 0.53 2.03
CA ALA A 157 -2.71 0.58 2.09
C ALA A 157 -3.32 -0.79 1.73
N ASP A 158 -2.87 -1.40 0.65
CA ASP A 158 -3.27 -2.74 0.22
C ASP A 158 -3.00 -3.81 1.27
N PHE A 159 -1.80 -3.81 1.83
CA PHE A 159 -1.44 -4.77 2.88
C PHE A 159 -2.41 -4.72 4.07
N TYR A 160 -2.82 -3.53 4.47
CA TYR A 160 -3.76 -3.35 5.59
C TYR A 160 -5.20 -3.64 5.18
N TYR A 161 -5.65 -3.21 4.00
CA TYR A 161 -6.98 -3.56 3.48
C TYR A 161 -7.14 -5.06 3.29
N ASP A 162 -6.18 -5.75 2.67
CA ASP A 162 -6.24 -7.20 2.46
C ASP A 162 -6.33 -7.98 3.78
N LYS A 163 -5.63 -7.50 4.83
CA LYS A 163 -5.77 -8.06 6.18
C LYS A 163 -7.16 -7.86 6.76
N ALA A 164 -7.73 -6.66 6.63
CA ALA A 164 -9.07 -6.36 7.11
C ALA A 164 -10.13 -7.18 6.35
N ILE A 165 -10.01 -7.28 5.02
CA ILE A 165 -10.87 -8.11 4.15
C ILE A 165 -10.79 -9.58 4.57
N ALA A 166 -9.59 -10.11 4.79
CA ALA A 166 -9.39 -11.48 5.29
C ALA A 166 -10.05 -11.73 6.66
N ASN A 167 -10.22 -10.67 7.46
CA ASN A 167 -10.93 -10.67 8.75
C ASN A 167 -12.44 -10.34 8.62
N GLY A 168 -12.98 -10.32 7.40
CA GLY A 168 -14.40 -10.10 7.13
C GLY A 168 -14.82 -8.64 7.25
N ASP A 169 -13.94 -7.71 6.88
CA ASP A 169 -14.25 -6.30 6.75
C ASP A 169 -14.61 -5.96 5.29
N ILE A 170 -15.91 -5.79 5.02
CA ILE A 170 -16.40 -5.39 3.69
C ILE A 170 -16.03 -3.93 3.40
N LYS A 171 -15.97 -3.08 4.43
CA LYS A 171 -15.64 -1.67 4.27
C LYS A 171 -14.19 -1.48 3.80
N ALA A 172 -13.29 -2.34 4.25
CA ALA A 172 -11.93 -2.38 3.73
C ALA A 172 -11.85 -2.70 2.23
N TYR A 173 -12.72 -3.59 1.73
CA TYR A 173 -12.84 -3.84 0.29
C TYR A 173 -13.35 -2.60 -0.46
N GLU A 174 -14.38 -1.91 0.06
CA GLU A 174 -14.88 -0.66 -0.53
C GLU A 174 -13.79 0.43 -0.59
N ASN A 175 -13.02 0.58 0.51
CA ASN A 175 -11.93 1.54 0.60
C ASN A 175 -10.79 1.22 -0.38
N LYS A 176 -10.42 -0.07 -0.50
CA LYS A 176 -9.44 -0.53 -1.51
C LYS A 176 -9.95 -0.27 -2.94
N LEU A 177 -11.20 -0.61 -3.23
CA LEU A 177 -11.82 -0.35 -4.53
C LEU A 177 -11.76 1.15 -4.89
N ALA A 178 -12.11 2.02 -3.95
CA ALA A 178 -12.02 3.47 -4.14
C ALA A 178 -10.59 3.94 -4.42
N LEU A 179 -9.60 3.49 -3.63
CA LEU A 179 -8.18 3.81 -3.82
C LEU A 179 -7.69 3.42 -5.23
N HIS A 180 -8.03 2.22 -5.69
CA HIS A 180 -7.52 1.68 -6.95
C HIS A 180 -8.14 2.37 -8.15
N PHE A 181 -9.44 2.63 -8.09
CA PHE A 181 -10.14 3.40 -9.11
C PHE A 181 -9.62 4.83 -9.20
N ARG A 182 -9.49 5.51 -8.06
CA ARG A 182 -9.09 6.92 -8.02
C ARG A 182 -7.62 7.14 -8.43
N THR A 183 -6.77 6.12 -8.28
CA THR A 183 -5.35 6.14 -8.65
C THR A 183 -5.03 5.36 -9.94
N LYS A 184 -6.06 4.81 -10.60
CA LYS A 184 -5.95 4.05 -11.86
C LYS A 184 -4.96 2.87 -11.78
N GLN A 185 -5.06 2.05 -10.73
CA GLN A 185 -4.28 0.81 -10.64
C GLN A 185 -4.72 -0.22 -11.69
N ASP A 186 -3.81 -1.10 -12.09
CA ASP A 186 -4.03 -2.08 -13.17
C ASP A 186 -4.94 -3.26 -12.74
N ASP A 187 -5.26 -3.40 -11.46
CA ASP A 187 -6.04 -4.50 -10.89
C ASP A 187 -7.51 -4.13 -10.61
N ARG A 188 -7.98 -2.97 -11.08
CA ARG A 188 -9.39 -2.52 -10.94
C ARG A 188 -10.39 -3.56 -11.45
N VAL A 189 -10.09 -4.24 -12.56
CA VAL A 189 -10.94 -5.32 -13.10
C VAL A 189 -11.03 -6.50 -12.13
N GLU A 190 -9.93 -6.85 -11.46
CA GLU A 190 -9.91 -7.95 -10.50
C GLU A 190 -10.71 -7.60 -9.24
N LEU A 191 -10.62 -6.34 -8.78
CA LEU A 191 -11.45 -5.86 -7.69
C LEU A 191 -12.94 -5.89 -8.04
N ILE A 192 -13.34 -5.51 -9.26
CA ILE A 192 -14.74 -5.66 -9.71
C ILE A 192 -15.21 -7.12 -9.68
N LYS A 193 -14.36 -8.07 -10.10
CA LYS A 193 -14.70 -9.51 -10.00
C LYS A 193 -14.87 -9.93 -8.54
N GLN A 194 -13.94 -9.53 -7.67
CA GLN A 194 -14.02 -9.83 -6.24
C GLN A 194 -15.32 -9.29 -5.63
N GLY A 195 -15.67 -8.03 -5.90
CA GLY A 195 -16.93 -7.44 -5.45
C GLY A 195 -18.16 -8.18 -5.96
N TYR A 196 -18.12 -8.65 -7.20
CA TYR A 196 -19.20 -9.45 -7.77
C TYR A 196 -19.35 -10.79 -7.05
N GLU A 197 -18.23 -11.47 -6.76
CA GLU A 197 -18.21 -12.75 -6.03
C GLU A 197 -18.71 -12.64 -4.59
N ILE A 198 -18.35 -11.56 -3.88
CA ILE A 198 -18.84 -11.30 -2.52
C ILE A 198 -20.23 -10.65 -2.49
N ASN A 199 -20.82 -10.38 -3.66
CA ASN A 199 -22.11 -9.72 -3.81
C ASN A 199 -22.16 -8.34 -3.13
N ASP A 200 -21.10 -7.55 -3.29
CA ASP A 200 -21.02 -6.20 -2.74
C ASP A 200 -21.97 -5.25 -3.46
N GLU A 201 -23.04 -4.85 -2.78
CA GLU A 201 -24.08 -4.00 -3.37
C GLU A 201 -23.54 -2.61 -3.74
N LYS A 202 -22.62 -2.06 -2.94
CA LYS A 202 -22.07 -0.73 -3.18
C LYS A 202 -21.24 -0.70 -4.46
N MET A 203 -20.36 -1.68 -4.68
CA MET A 203 -19.62 -1.83 -5.93
C MET A 203 -20.58 -2.04 -7.10
N LEU A 204 -21.56 -2.94 -7.00
CA LEU A 204 -22.49 -3.20 -8.10
C LEU A 204 -23.21 -1.93 -8.53
N ARG A 205 -23.69 -1.14 -7.56
CA ARG A 205 -24.35 0.15 -7.80
C ARG A 205 -23.40 1.19 -8.37
N PHE A 206 -22.19 1.29 -7.80
CA PHE A 206 -21.14 2.18 -8.29
C PHE A 206 -20.76 1.88 -9.75
N PHE A 207 -20.67 0.59 -10.12
CA PHE A 207 -20.33 0.22 -11.48
C PHE A 207 -21.41 0.65 -12.48
N VAL A 208 -22.68 0.39 -12.15
CA VAL A 208 -23.78 0.65 -13.10
C VAL A 208 -24.25 2.08 -13.14
N SER A 209 -24.01 2.87 -12.08
CA SER A 209 -24.36 4.29 -12.08
C SER A 209 -23.66 5.04 -13.22
N HIS A 210 -22.52 4.54 -13.72
CA HIS A 210 -21.78 5.17 -14.82
C HIS A 210 -22.58 5.18 -16.13
N PHE A 211 -23.53 4.25 -16.29
CA PHE A 211 -24.37 4.17 -17.48
C PHE A 211 -25.66 4.96 -17.29
N GLU A 212 -25.91 5.91 -18.18
CA GLU A 212 -27.10 6.77 -18.16
C GLU A 212 -28.39 5.92 -18.06
N GLY A 213 -29.23 6.23 -17.06
CA GLY A 213 -30.52 5.57 -16.84
C GLY A 213 -30.47 4.30 -15.99
N TYR A 214 -29.31 3.94 -15.43
CA TYR A 214 -29.13 2.78 -14.55
C TYR A 214 -28.96 3.14 -13.07
N GLU A 215 -29.09 4.42 -12.69
CA GLU A 215 -28.81 4.92 -11.33
C GLU A 215 -29.71 4.26 -10.27
N ASN A 216 -30.93 3.87 -10.67
CA ASN A 216 -31.92 3.22 -9.80
C ASN A 216 -32.32 1.83 -10.29
N CYS A 217 -31.47 1.15 -11.07
CA CYS A 217 -31.80 -0.18 -11.57
C CYS A 217 -31.87 -1.22 -10.44
N ASP A 218 -32.63 -2.28 -10.69
CA ASP A 218 -32.72 -3.42 -9.76
C ASP A 218 -31.36 -4.10 -9.61
N LEU A 219 -31.07 -4.64 -8.42
CA LEU A 219 -29.76 -5.24 -8.13
C LEU A 219 -29.44 -6.43 -9.06
N ASP A 220 -30.46 -7.17 -9.51
CA ASP A 220 -30.27 -8.25 -10.49
C ASP A 220 -29.87 -7.71 -11.88
N VAL A 221 -30.38 -6.54 -12.27
CA VAL A 221 -29.94 -5.84 -13.48
C VAL A 221 -28.48 -5.40 -13.32
N ALA A 222 -28.12 -4.85 -12.16
CA ALA A 222 -26.75 -4.43 -11.88
C ALA A 222 -25.77 -5.60 -11.96
N LYS A 223 -26.11 -6.74 -11.33
CA LYS A 223 -25.31 -7.97 -11.43
C LYS A 223 -25.14 -8.45 -12.86
N ASN A 224 -26.20 -8.44 -13.66
CA ASN A 224 -26.12 -8.89 -15.05
C ASN A 224 -25.20 -7.99 -15.89
N LEU A 225 -25.23 -6.68 -15.67
CA LEU A 225 -24.32 -5.74 -16.34
C LEU A 225 -22.87 -5.96 -15.94
N VAL A 226 -22.59 -6.11 -14.64
CA VAL A 226 -21.24 -6.40 -14.14
C VAL A 226 -20.76 -7.75 -14.67
N MET A 227 -21.62 -8.76 -14.73
CA MET A 227 -21.27 -10.06 -15.32
C MET A 227 -20.94 -9.94 -16.81
N SER A 228 -21.72 -9.17 -17.57
CA SER A 228 -21.45 -8.93 -18.99
C SER A 228 -20.13 -8.15 -19.18
N PHE A 229 -19.86 -7.17 -18.33
CA PHE A 229 -18.55 -6.50 -18.29
C PHE A 229 -17.40 -7.49 -18.05
N ILE A 230 -17.54 -8.40 -17.08
CA ILE A 230 -16.50 -9.38 -16.75
C ILE A 230 -16.27 -10.38 -17.89
N VAL A 231 -17.33 -10.88 -18.52
CA VAL A 231 -17.28 -12.03 -19.46
C VAL A 231 -17.19 -11.61 -20.92
N ASP A 232 -17.93 -10.57 -21.33
CA ASP A 232 -18.16 -10.25 -22.74
C ASP A 232 -17.22 -9.14 -23.25
N VAL A 233 -16.71 -8.29 -22.37
CA VAL A 233 -15.82 -7.16 -22.73
C VAL A 233 -14.37 -7.63 -22.82
N THR A 234 -13.67 -7.27 -23.89
CA THR A 234 -12.23 -7.53 -24.07
C THR A 234 -11.40 -6.80 -23.02
N ASP A 235 -10.26 -7.34 -22.59
CA ASP A 235 -9.45 -6.72 -21.53
C ASP A 235 -9.07 -5.26 -21.84
N ASP A 236 -8.66 -4.95 -23.08
CA ASP A 236 -8.38 -3.57 -23.51
C ASP A 236 -9.61 -2.65 -23.35
N GLY A 237 -10.78 -3.15 -23.74
CA GLY A 237 -12.05 -2.42 -23.61
C GLY A 237 -12.53 -2.29 -22.17
N LYS A 238 -12.10 -3.18 -21.25
CA LYS A 238 -12.38 -3.03 -19.83
C LYS A 238 -11.61 -1.83 -19.27
N GLU A 239 -10.32 -1.76 -19.54
CA GLU A 239 -9.47 -0.65 -19.07
C GLU A 239 -9.91 0.70 -19.66
N GLU A 240 -10.23 0.74 -20.96
CA GLU A 240 -10.74 1.96 -21.61
C GLU A 240 -12.01 2.47 -20.92
N LEU A 241 -12.96 1.58 -20.61
CA LEU A 241 -14.17 1.94 -19.88
C LEU A 241 -13.87 2.43 -18.45
N LEU A 242 -13.05 1.70 -17.70
CA LEU A 242 -12.74 2.06 -16.31
C LEU A 242 -11.98 3.38 -16.20
N ASP A 243 -11.25 3.78 -17.23
CA ASP A 243 -10.58 5.07 -17.31
C ASP A 243 -11.53 6.26 -17.43
N GLU A 244 -12.76 6.05 -17.88
CA GLU A 244 -13.81 7.07 -17.97
C GLU A 244 -14.48 7.36 -16.61
N PHE A 245 -14.32 6.48 -15.62
CA PHE A 245 -14.98 6.60 -14.31
C PHE A 245 -14.42 7.78 -13.51
N TYR A 246 -13.15 8.12 -13.69
CA TYR A 246 -12.46 9.19 -12.96
C TYR A 246 -11.70 10.12 -13.88
N LYS A 247 -11.87 11.43 -13.64
CA LYS A 247 -11.09 12.49 -14.27
C LYS A 247 -10.23 13.20 -13.23
N TRP A 248 -9.00 13.50 -13.63
CA TRP A 248 -8.09 14.34 -12.85
C TRP A 248 -8.10 15.73 -13.48
N GLU A 249 -8.54 16.71 -12.70
CA GLU A 249 -8.46 18.11 -13.07
C GLU A 249 -7.64 18.82 -11.97
N TYR A 250 -6.67 19.65 -12.37
CA TYR A 250 -5.63 20.23 -11.50
C TYR A 250 -4.43 19.30 -11.19
N GLU A 251 -3.21 19.78 -11.43
CA GLU A 251 -1.96 19.10 -11.12
C GLU A 251 -0.97 20.15 -10.65
N GLN A 252 -0.88 20.38 -9.35
CA GLN A 252 0.26 21.13 -8.78
C GLN A 252 1.24 20.16 -8.14
N THR A 253 2.53 20.43 -8.26
CA THR A 253 3.58 19.66 -7.59
C THR A 253 3.94 20.35 -6.27
N ILE A 254 3.84 19.62 -5.17
CA ILE A 254 4.21 20.10 -3.84
C ILE A 254 5.35 19.26 -3.26
N TYR A 255 6.11 19.88 -2.35
CA TYR A 255 7.24 19.27 -1.67
C TYR A 255 7.03 19.43 -0.17
N VAL A 256 6.87 18.30 0.52
CA VAL A 256 6.58 18.32 1.96
C VAL A 256 7.36 17.20 2.65
N SER A 257 7.84 17.47 3.86
CA SER A 257 8.49 16.47 4.71
C SER A 257 7.48 15.53 5.37
N ASN A 258 6.23 15.97 5.54
CA ASN A 258 5.07 15.20 6.02
C ASN A 258 3.87 15.46 5.10
N SER A 259 2.96 14.48 4.99
CA SER A 259 1.78 14.59 4.12
C SER A 259 0.85 15.75 4.53
N PRO A 260 0.16 16.44 3.60
CA PRO A 260 -0.54 17.70 3.91
C PRO A 260 -1.78 17.54 4.78
N ASP A 261 -1.98 18.48 5.72
CA ASP A 261 -3.07 18.45 6.73
C ASP A 261 -4.48 18.77 6.17
N ASN A 262 -4.66 18.87 4.85
CA ASN A 262 -5.94 19.26 4.23
C ASN A 262 -6.61 18.05 3.56
N SER A 263 -7.52 17.40 4.27
CA SER A 263 -8.28 16.22 3.84
C SER A 263 -9.42 16.52 2.86
N ASP A 264 -9.78 17.78 2.67
CA ASP A 264 -11.14 18.09 2.23
C ASP A 264 -11.33 18.01 0.71
N ILE A 265 -10.37 18.43 -0.13
CA ILE A 265 -10.55 18.36 -1.61
C ILE A 265 -9.20 18.25 -2.35
N VAL A 266 -8.22 17.53 -1.77
CA VAL A 266 -6.95 17.29 -2.46
C VAL A 266 -6.51 15.85 -2.24
N ARG A 267 -6.49 15.07 -3.32
CA ARG A 267 -5.86 13.75 -3.32
C ARG A 267 -4.42 13.91 -3.80
N PHE A 268 -3.49 13.26 -3.12
CA PHE A 268 -2.06 13.32 -3.43
C PHE A 268 -1.60 11.98 -4.02
N ILE A 269 -0.90 12.02 -5.15
CA ILE A 269 -0.10 10.88 -5.62
C ILE A 269 1.36 11.19 -5.30
N LYS A 270 2.00 10.33 -4.51
CA LYS A 270 3.45 10.40 -4.31
C LYS A 270 4.14 10.06 -5.62
N VAL A 271 4.97 10.98 -6.11
CA VAL A 271 5.69 10.84 -7.39
C VAL A 271 7.15 10.51 -7.18
N ASP A 272 7.75 11.07 -6.13
CA ASP A 272 9.18 10.92 -5.87
C ASP A 272 9.50 11.11 -4.38
N GLU A 273 10.67 10.64 -3.97
CA GLU A 273 11.26 10.92 -2.67
C GLU A 273 12.74 11.27 -2.83
N CYS A 274 13.18 12.33 -2.16
CA CYS A 274 14.58 12.72 -2.17
C CYS A 274 15.07 12.96 -0.73
N ASN A 275 16.29 12.50 -0.45
CA ASN A 275 16.92 12.71 0.83
C ASN A 275 17.76 13.99 0.77
N TYR A 276 17.46 14.96 1.62
CA TYR A 276 18.19 16.21 1.73
C TYR A 276 18.78 16.35 3.14
N GLY A 277 19.97 15.76 3.34
CA GLY A 277 20.56 15.62 4.67
C GLY A 277 19.91 14.48 5.47
N GLU A 278 19.45 14.76 6.69
CA GLU A 278 18.69 13.82 7.55
C GLU A 278 17.18 13.85 7.28
N GLU A 279 16.70 14.79 6.45
CA GLU A 279 15.28 14.95 6.14
C GLU A 279 14.95 14.29 4.79
N THR A 280 13.88 13.50 4.77
CA THR A 280 13.28 12.99 3.53
C THR A 280 12.21 13.97 3.09
N VAL A 281 12.33 14.47 1.85
CA VAL A 281 11.34 15.32 1.21
C VAL A 281 10.57 14.48 0.20
N TYR A 282 9.25 14.49 0.30
CA TYR A 282 8.37 13.79 -0.62
C TYR A 282 7.81 14.76 -1.65
N THR A 283 7.79 14.32 -2.90
CA THR A 283 7.16 15.06 -4.00
C THR A 283 5.78 14.47 -4.26
N TYR A 284 4.75 15.31 -4.16
CA TYR A 284 3.37 14.91 -4.47
C TYR A 284 2.81 15.71 -5.63
N LYS A 285 1.97 15.05 -6.43
CA LYS A 285 1.02 15.72 -7.33
C LYS A 285 -0.32 15.82 -6.62
N GLU A 286 -0.80 17.04 -6.46
CA GLU A 286 -2.13 17.35 -5.98
C GLU A 286 -3.09 17.48 -7.14
N TYR A 287 -4.24 16.82 -7.04
CA TYR A 287 -5.29 16.84 -8.04
C TYR A 287 -6.68 16.83 -7.43
N CYS A 288 -7.62 17.45 -8.15
CA CYS A 288 -9.04 17.22 -7.92
C CYS A 288 -9.42 15.95 -8.67
N ASN A 289 -10.02 15.01 -7.95
CA ASN A 289 -10.51 13.78 -8.54
C ASN A 289 -12.03 13.83 -8.61
N GLU A 290 -12.56 13.78 -9.82
CA GLU A 290 -14.00 13.83 -10.07
C GLU A 290 -14.47 12.49 -10.62
N CYS A 291 -15.42 11.86 -9.92
CA CYS A 291 -16.21 10.78 -10.49
C CYS A 291 -17.10 11.35 -11.59
N VAL A 292 -17.02 10.79 -12.78
CA VAL A 292 -17.80 11.28 -13.91
C VAL A 292 -19.18 10.65 -13.88
N GLY A 293 -20.20 11.47 -13.60
CA GLY A 293 -21.61 11.10 -13.75
C GLY A 293 -22.23 10.26 -12.62
N ILE A 294 -21.52 10.03 -11.51
CA ILE A 294 -21.95 9.11 -10.43
C ILE A 294 -21.56 9.54 -9.03
N GLU A 295 -22.22 8.97 -8.00
CA GLU A 295 -21.74 9.05 -6.62
C GLU A 295 -20.41 8.29 -6.48
N MET A 296 -19.45 8.94 -5.82
CA MET A 296 -18.12 8.39 -5.58
C MET A 296 -18.21 7.17 -4.66
N LEU A 297 -17.36 6.17 -4.87
CA LEU A 297 -17.08 5.21 -3.80
C LEU A 297 -16.48 6.00 -2.66
N GLU A 298 -17.29 6.24 -1.63
CA GLU A 298 -16.85 6.97 -0.44
C GLU A 298 -15.79 6.13 0.29
N GLU A 299 -14.52 6.48 0.03
CA GLU A 299 -13.38 6.13 0.85
C GLU A 299 -13.47 6.97 2.13
N ASP A 300 -13.70 6.31 3.26
CA ASP A 300 -13.84 6.99 4.54
C ASP A 300 -13.13 6.23 5.67
N PHE A 301 -12.95 6.96 6.76
CA PHE A 301 -12.50 6.39 8.02
C PHE A 301 -13.69 5.71 8.70
N GLU A 302 -13.51 4.44 9.07
CA GLU A 302 -14.56 3.65 9.72
C GLU A 302 -14.64 3.99 11.21
N MET A 303 -15.83 4.44 11.62
CA MET A 303 -16.15 4.79 13.00
C MET A 303 -16.65 3.55 13.76
N ILE A 304 -16.45 3.51 15.07
CA ILE A 304 -17.04 2.44 15.89
C ILE A 304 -18.58 2.54 15.83
N GLN A 305 -19.25 1.40 15.68
CA GLN A 305 -20.72 1.28 15.61
C GLN A 305 -21.37 1.17 16.98
#